data_AF-A0A7Y7BBS6-F1
#
_entry.id   AF-A0A7Y7BBS6-F1
#
_cell.length_a   1.000
_cell.length_b   1.000
_cell.length_c   1.000
_cell.angle_alpha   90.00
_cell.angle_beta   90.00
_cell.angle_gamma   90.00
#
_symmetry.space_group_name_H-M   'P 1'
#
loop_
_entity.id
_entity.type
_entity.pdbx_description
1 polymer ?
#
loop_
_entity_poly.entity_id
_entity_poly.type
_entity_poly.pdbx_seq_one_letter_code
_entity_poly.pdbx_strand_id
1 'polypeptide(L)'
;MKWTYGIQQKMTAAAVLATVMALIIINNISERRRFQKLESSISSIYQDRLLVESYIFKLYNNLQNQNDYLQNNMGFDASAQLKALKAERDELVHLYSETYLTPDEELHFEALQKTLNEFDNNSGNRNLTNKEAIEHLNALSNIQTDEGTSLWSKSERLISGSQISSKFEMAIIICLGIIIQALIFSSRSLKPKTVIQKHHLN
;
A
#
# COMPACT_ATOMS: atom_id res chain seq x y z
N MET A 1 33.82 -43.75 29.13
CA MET A 1 33.23 -43.17 27.91
C MET A 1 31.83 -42.60 28.17
N LYS A 2 31.70 -41.49 28.91
CA LYS A 2 30.39 -40.83 29.19
C LYS A 2 30.34 -39.34 28.81
N TRP A 3 31.43 -38.78 28.25
CA TRP A 3 31.53 -37.35 27.92
C TRP A 3 30.90 -36.99 26.57
N THR A 4 30.86 -37.94 25.62
CA THR A 4 30.30 -37.75 24.27
C THR A 4 28.80 -37.47 24.28
N TYR A 5 28.03 -38.08 25.19
CA TYR A 5 26.61 -37.82 25.37
C TYR A 5 26.31 -36.39 25.84
N GLY A 6 27.16 -35.82 26.70
CA GLY A 6 27.03 -34.42 27.15
C GLY A 6 27.35 -33.40 26.05
N ILE A 7 28.19 -33.76 25.08
CA ILE A 7 28.52 -32.92 23.91
C ILE A 7 27.44 -33.03 22.83
N GLN A 8 26.93 -34.24 22.57
CA GLN A 8 25.84 -34.45 21.60
C GLN A 8 24.58 -33.66 21.99
N GLN A 9 24.19 -33.67 23.26
CA GLN A 9 23.00 -32.90 23.69
C GLN A 9 23.19 -31.37 23.58
N LYS A 10 24.39 -30.86 23.84
CA LYS A 10 24.72 -29.43 23.67
C LYS A 10 24.70 -29.01 22.20
N MET A 11 25.21 -29.85 21.31
CA MET A 11 25.22 -29.58 19.87
C MET A 11 23.82 -29.62 19.28
N THR A 12 22.97 -30.58 19.68
CA THR A 12 21.57 -30.63 19.28
C THR A 12 20.80 -29.39 19.76
N ALA A 13 21.02 -28.95 21.01
CA ALA A 13 20.40 -27.72 21.53
C ALA A 13 20.84 -26.47 20.74
N ALA A 14 22.13 -26.35 20.42
CA ALA A 14 22.65 -25.26 19.59
C ALA A 14 22.07 -25.27 18.17
N ALA A 15 21.92 -26.44 17.56
CA ALA A 15 21.33 -26.58 16.22
C ALA A 15 19.83 -26.18 16.21
N VAL A 16 19.08 -26.55 17.24
CA VAL A 16 17.67 -26.15 17.38
C VAL A 16 17.56 -24.63 17.53
N LEU A 17 18.37 -24.02 18.40
CA LEU A 17 18.38 -22.56 18.59
C LEU A 17 18.78 -21.82 17.30
N ALA A 18 19.79 -22.30 16.59
CA ALA A 18 20.21 -21.72 15.31
C ALA A 18 19.09 -21.78 14.26
N THR A 19 18.37 -22.90 14.20
CA THR A 19 17.23 -23.07 13.29
C THR A 19 16.12 -22.06 13.60
N VAL A 20 15.77 -21.92 14.88
CA VAL A 20 14.74 -20.96 15.31
C VAL A 20 15.16 -19.53 14.98
N MET A 21 16.43 -19.17 15.23
CA MET A 21 16.97 -17.86 14.89
C MET A 21 16.87 -17.59 13.37
N ALA A 22 17.22 -18.58 12.54
CA ALA A 22 17.08 -18.47 11.09
C ALA A 22 15.62 -18.23 10.66
N LEU A 23 14.66 -18.92 11.28
CA LEU A 23 13.23 -18.71 11.02
C LEU A 23 12.77 -17.30 11.36
N ILE A 24 13.19 -16.75 12.51
CA ILE A 24 12.89 -15.37 12.91
C ILE A 24 13.45 -14.38 11.90
N ILE A 25 14.72 -14.55 11.49
CA ILE A 25 15.37 -13.67 10.50
C ILE A 25 14.61 -13.72 9.16
N ILE A 26 14.26 -14.92 8.68
CA ILE A 26 13.51 -15.09 7.43
C ILE A 26 12.13 -14.42 7.53
N ASN A 27 11.43 -14.55 8.66
CA ASN A 27 10.14 -13.91 8.88
C ASN A 27 10.28 -12.38 8.86
N ASN A 28 11.26 -11.84 9.57
CA ASN A 28 11.53 -10.40 9.61
C ASN A 28 11.84 -9.82 8.22
N ILE A 29 12.68 -10.50 7.44
CA ILE A 29 12.96 -10.09 6.05
C ILE A 29 11.68 -10.14 5.21
N SER A 30 10.85 -11.17 5.39
CA SER A 30 9.61 -11.34 4.65
C SER A 30 8.57 -10.25 5.01
N GLU A 31 8.47 -9.89 6.29
CA GLU A 31 7.60 -8.82 6.78
C GLU A 31 8.04 -7.47 6.23
N ARG A 32 9.34 -7.16 6.26
CA ARG A 32 9.88 -5.93 5.67
C ARG A 32 9.53 -5.79 4.18
N ARG A 33 9.60 -6.88 3.41
CA ARG A 33 9.19 -6.88 1.99
C ARG A 33 7.69 -6.65 1.81
N ARG A 34 6.85 -7.20 2.69
CA ARG A 34 5.39 -6.97 2.65
C ARG A 34 5.05 -5.53 3.02
N PHE A 35 5.73 -4.96 4.01
CA PHE A 35 5.55 -3.57 4.41
C PHE A 35 5.89 -2.60 3.27
N GLN A 36 6.99 -2.82 2.55
CA GLN A 36 7.35 -2.02 1.36
C GLN A 36 6.28 -2.09 0.27
N LYS A 37 5.68 -3.27 0.05
CA LYS A 37 4.58 -3.43 -0.92
C LYS A 37 3.29 -2.74 -0.45
N LEU A 38 3.03 -2.72 0.85
CA LEU A 38 1.89 -2.04 1.43
C LEU A 38 2.05 -0.52 1.29
N GLU A 39 3.24 0.00 1.58
CA GLU A 39 3.58 1.40 1.40
C GLU A 39 3.40 1.85 -0.05
N SER A 40 3.90 1.08 -1.02
CA SER A 40 3.69 1.39 -2.44
C SER A 40 2.21 1.36 -2.84
N SER A 41 1.43 0.39 -2.36
CA SER A 41 -0.01 0.33 -2.65
C SER A 41 -0.76 1.53 -2.08
N ILE A 42 -0.43 1.95 -0.85
CA ILE A 42 -1.02 3.14 -0.22
C ILE A 42 -0.62 4.40 -0.98
N SER A 43 0.64 4.51 -1.39
CA SER A 43 1.13 5.63 -2.21
C SER A 43 0.35 5.73 -3.51
N SER A 44 0.15 4.63 -4.24
CA SER A 44 -0.63 4.63 -5.48
C SER A 44 -2.11 4.91 -5.26
N ILE A 45 -2.73 4.41 -4.19
CA ILE A 45 -4.13 4.78 -3.85
C ILE A 45 -4.25 6.31 -3.69
N TYR A 46 -3.25 6.96 -3.08
CA TYR A 46 -3.26 8.40 -2.89
C TYR A 46 -2.89 9.18 -4.16
N GLN A 47 -1.71 8.94 -4.70
CA GLN A 47 -1.12 9.72 -5.79
C GLN A 47 -1.76 9.43 -7.14
N ASP A 48 -2.06 8.17 -7.44
CA ASP A 48 -2.51 7.76 -8.77
C ASP A 48 -4.04 7.65 -8.85
N ARG A 49 -4.76 7.46 -7.73
CA ARG A 49 -6.22 7.26 -7.75
C ARG A 49 -7.00 8.38 -7.09
N LEU A 50 -6.68 8.74 -5.85
CA LEU A 50 -7.42 9.79 -5.14
C LEU A 50 -7.13 11.20 -5.69
N LEU A 51 -5.87 11.50 -5.99
CA LEU A 51 -5.48 12.80 -6.56
C LEU A 51 -6.03 12.95 -7.99
N VAL A 52 -5.96 11.89 -8.80
CA VAL A 52 -6.53 11.85 -10.15
C VAL A 52 -8.04 12.05 -10.12
N GLU A 53 -8.75 11.38 -9.21
CA GLU A 53 -10.19 11.59 -9.02
C GLU A 53 -10.51 13.06 -8.67
N SER A 54 -9.63 13.73 -7.91
CA SER A 54 -9.78 15.17 -7.64
C SER A 54 -9.68 16.00 -8.92
N TYR A 55 -8.80 15.65 -9.86
CA TYR A 55 -8.71 16.33 -11.16
C TYR A 55 -9.96 16.10 -12.01
N ILE A 56 -10.47 14.86 -12.06
CA ILE A 56 -11.72 14.52 -12.76
C ILE A 56 -12.87 15.35 -12.22
N PHE A 57 -13.01 15.41 -10.89
CA PHE A 57 -14.05 16.20 -10.24
C PHE A 57 -13.92 17.70 -10.54
N LYS A 58 -12.70 18.25 -10.54
CA LYS A 58 -12.47 19.65 -10.90
C LYS A 58 -12.78 19.93 -12.38
N LEU A 59 -12.44 19.02 -13.28
CA LEU A 59 -12.79 19.11 -14.70
C LEU A 59 -14.31 19.11 -14.90
N TYR A 60 -15.03 18.24 -14.18
CA TYR A 60 -16.49 18.22 -14.19
C TYR A 60 -17.05 19.58 -13.76
N ASN A 61 -16.61 20.13 -12.63
CA ASN A 61 -17.07 21.43 -12.16
C ASN A 61 -16.72 22.57 -13.13
N ASN A 62 -15.51 22.54 -13.73
CA ASN A 62 -15.08 23.53 -14.70
C ASN A 62 -16.00 23.53 -15.94
N LEU A 63 -16.33 22.36 -16.48
CA LEU A 63 -17.25 22.21 -17.60
C LEU A 63 -18.65 22.74 -17.27
N GLN A 64 -19.18 22.39 -16.10
CA GLN A 64 -20.49 22.86 -15.65
C GLN A 64 -20.51 24.37 -15.45
N ASN A 65 -19.48 24.93 -14.83
CA ASN A 65 -19.34 26.38 -14.69
C ASN A 65 -19.28 27.09 -16.05
N GLN A 66 -18.53 26.55 -17.01
CA GLN A 66 -18.46 27.11 -18.36
C GLN A 66 -19.81 27.05 -19.07
N ASN A 67 -20.51 25.91 -18.98
CA ASN A 67 -21.82 25.73 -19.58
C ASN A 67 -22.87 26.68 -18.97
N ASP A 68 -22.91 26.79 -17.64
CA ASP A 68 -23.82 27.70 -16.93
C ASP A 68 -23.52 29.16 -17.27
N TYR A 69 -22.24 29.52 -17.35
CA TYR A 69 -21.82 30.87 -17.74
C TYR A 69 -22.30 31.22 -19.15
N LEU A 70 -22.13 30.31 -20.11
CA LEU A 70 -22.56 30.48 -21.50
C LEU A 70 -24.09 30.58 -21.64
N GLN A 71 -24.86 29.90 -20.80
CA GLN A 71 -26.32 29.95 -20.81
C GLN A 71 -26.87 31.24 -20.20
N ASN A 72 -26.20 31.80 -19.18
CA ASN A 72 -26.72 32.91 -18.39
C ASN A 72 -26.12 34.30 -18.72
N ASN A 73 -24.95 34.38 -19.37
CA ASN A 73 -24.23 35.65 -19.58
C ASN A 73 -23.89 35.91 -21.07
N MET A 74 -24.54 36.91 -21.67
CA MET A 74 -24.24 37.44 -23.03
C MET A 74 -23.52 38.82 -22.97
N GLY A 75 -22.68 39.05 -21.95
CA GLY A 75 -22.02 40.36 -21.71
C GLY A 75 -20.55 40.45 -22.14
N PHE A 76 -19.99 41.67 -22.12
CA PHE A 76 -18.60 41.99 -22.53
C PHE A 76 -17.51 41.28 -21.70
N ASP A 77 -17.82 40.93 -20.44
CA ASP A 77 -16.92 40.21 -19.51
C ASP A 77 -16.81 38.69 -19.81
N ALA A 78 -17.63 38.20 -20.75
CA ALA A 78 -17.67 36.78 -21.10
C ALA A 78 -16.35 36.24 -21.66
N SER A 79 -15.60 37.08 -22.35
CA SER A 79 -14.34 36.62 -22.97
C SER A 79 -13.22 36.38 -21.95
N ALA A 80 -13.20 37.10 -20.81
CA ALA A 80 -12.16 36.95 -19.80
C ALA A 80 -12.42 35.72 -18.92
N GLN A 81 -13.66 35.54 -18.45
CA GLN A 81 -14.05 34.38 -17.64
C GLN A 81 -13.88 33.06 -18.40
N LEU A 82 -14.28 33.01 -19.68
CA LEU A 82 -14.11 31.82 -20.52
C LEU A 82 -12.64 31.47 -20.75
N LYS A 83 -11.76 32.47 -20.88
CA LYS A 83 -10.31 32.23 -20.99
C LYS A 83 -9.74 31.67 -19.68
N ALA A 84 -10.17 32.17 -18.53
CA ALA A 84 -9.74 31.67 -17.23
C ALA A 84 -10.17 30.21 -17.01
N LEU A 85 -11.43 29.88 -17.31
CA LEU A 85 -11.95 28.51 -17.25
C LEU A 85 -11.18 27.58 -18.19
N LYS A 86 -10.84 28.06 -19.39
CA LYS A 86 -10.01 27.28 -20.32
C LYS A 86 -8.60 27.02 -19.78
N ALA A 87 -7.94 28.03 -19.24
CA ALA A 87 -6.60 27.88 -18.68
C ALA A 87 -6.59 26.88 -17.51
N GLU A 88 -7.59 26.95 -16.62
CA GLU A 88 -7.76 26.00 -15.52
C GLU A 88 -7.97 24.57 -16.04
N ARG A 89 -8.83 24.37 -17.05
CA ARG A 89 -9.03 23.06 -17.66
C ARG A 89 -7.76 22.51 -18.28
N ASP A 90 -7.04 23.33 -19.06
CA ASP A 90 -5.80 22.91 -19.72
C ASP A 90 -4.75 22.47 -18.66
N GLU A 91 -4.68 23.19 -17.53
CA GLU A 91 -3.84 22.81 -16.39
C GLU A 91 -4.28 21.48 -15.75
N LEU A 92 -5.59 21.28 -15.53
CA LEU A 92 -6.11 20.04 -14.98
C LEU A 92 -5.87 18.84 -15.90
N VAL A 93 -6.05 19.01 -17.21
CA VAL A 93 -5.74 17.98 -18.22
C VAL A 93 -4.24 17.66 -18.20
N HIS A 94 -3.38 18.66 -18.12
CA HIS A 94 -1.93 18.45 -18.01
C HIS A 94 -1.56 17.71 -16.72
N LEU A 95 -2.11 18.12 -15.57
CA LEU A 95 -1.87 17.44 -14.30
C LEU A 95 -2.34 15.99 -14.33
N TYR A 96 -3.47 15.71 -14.99
CA TYR A 96 -3.93 14.35 -15.22
C TYR A 96 -2.93 13.55 -16.07
N SER A 97 -2.43 14.11 -17.17
CA SER A 97 -1.52 13.40 -18.09
C SER A 97 -0.16 13.04 -17.50
N GLU A 98 0.26 13.74 -16.43
CA GLU A 98 1.51 13.44 -15.70
C GLU A 98 1.35 12.25 -14.73
N THR A 99 0.13 11.73 -14.55
CA THR A 99 -0.15 10.59 -13.68
C THR A 99 -0.02 9.25 -14.42
N TYR A 100 -0.03 8.15 -13.67
CA TYR A 100 0.00 6.82 -14.26
C TYR A 100 -1.36 6.44 -14.86
N LEU A 101 -1.43 6.43 -16.19
CA LEU A 101 -2.61 5.96 -16.93
C LEU A 101 -2.55 4.44 -17.17
N THR A 102 -3.65 3.75 -16.88
CA THR A 102 -3.88 2.39 -17.38
C THR A 102 -4.23 2.42 -18.87
N PRO A 103 -4.13 1.29 -19.59
CA PRO A 103 -4.54 1.22 -20.99
C PRO A 103 -6.01 1.65 -21.23
N ASP A 104 -6.91 1.32 -20.31
CA ASP A 104 -8.32 1.70 -20.41
C ASP A 104 -8.51 3.21 -20.12
N GLU A 105 -7.74 3.77 -19.19
CA GLU A 105 -7.74 5.22 -18.92
C GLU A 105 -7.22 6.01 -20.11
N GLU A 106 -6.15 5.55 -20.75
CA GLU A 106 -5.56 6.20 -21.92
C GLU A 106 -6.59 6.36 -23.05
N LEU A 107 -7.38 5.31 -23.32
CA LEU A 107 -8.46 5.34 -24.31
C LEU A 107 -9.52 6.41 -23.99
N HIS A 108 -10.01 6.44 -22.75
CA HIS A 108 -11.03 7.40 -22.33
C HIS A 108 -10.49 8.83 -22.21
N PHE A 109 -9.23 8.99 -21.82
CA PHE A 109 -8.57 10.27 -21.66
C PHE A 109 -8.27 10.93 -23.01
N GLU A 110 -7.79 10.17 -24.01
CA GLU A 110 -7.64 10.68 -25.37
C GLU A 110 -8.98 11.12 -25.98
N ALA A 111 -10.04 10.35 -25.74
CA ALA A 111 -11.39 10.70 -26.19
C ALA A 111 -11.86 12.00 -25.52
N LEU A 112 -11.69 12.11 -24.20
CA LEU A 112 -11.99 13.34 -23.45
C LEU A 112 -11.25 14.55 -24.02
N GLN A 113 -9.93 14.46 -24.27
CA GLN A 113 -9.15 15.57 -24.81
C GLN A 113 -9.67 16.06 -26.17
N LYS A 114 -10.09 15.13 -27.05
CA LYS A 114 -10.71 15.49 -28.34
C LYS A 114 -12.04 16.22 -28.13
N THR A 115 -12.90 15.69 -27.27
CA THR A 115 -14.20 16.30 -26.94
C THR A 115 -14.04 17.68 -26.29
N LEU A 116 -13.07 17.86 -25.40
CA LEU A 116 -12.75 19.16 -24.79
C LEU A 116 -12.27 20.19 -25.82
N ASN A 117 -11.45 19.77 -26.78
CA ASN A 117 -11.03 20.65 -27.87
C ASN A 117 -12.21 21.06 -28.77
N GLU A 118 -13.14 20.15 -29.06
CA GLU A 118 -14.36 20.46 -29.82
C GLU A 118 -15.28 21.43 -29.06
N PHE A 119 -15.39 21.24 -27.74
CA PHE A 119 -16.16 22.09 -26.84
C PHE A 119 -15.59 23.53 -26.84
N ASP A 120 -14.28 23.67 -26.77
CA ASP A 120 -13.60 24.98 -26.74
C ASP A 120 -13.66 25.73 -28.06
N ASN A 121 -13.46 25.00 -29.15
CA ASN A 121 -13.50 25.57 -30.49
C ASN A 121 -14.94 25.77 -31.00
N ASN A 122 -15.96 25.44 -30.20
CA ASN A 122 -17.37 25.50 -30.57
C ASN A 122 -17.66 24.81 -31.93
N SER A 123 -16.93 23.74 -32.22
CA SER A 123 -16.94 23.08 -33.54
C SER A 123 -18.09 22.09 -33.72
N GLY A 124 -18.95 21.94 -32.71
CA GLY A 124 -20.13 21.08 -32.69
C GLY A 124 -21.27 21.65 -31.84
N ASN A 125 -22.30 20.84 -31.60
CA ASN A 125 -23.39 21.21 -30.68
C ASN A 125 -22.87 21.17 -29.24
N ARG A 126 -22.61 22.34 -28.65
CA ARG A 126 -22.04 22.48 -27.30
C ARG A 126 -22.73 21.65 -26.23
N ASN A 127 -24.06 21.52 -26.28
CA ASN A 127 -24.78 20.72 -25.29
C ASN A 127 -24.47 19.23 -25.42
N LEU A 128 -24.33 18.73 -26.65
CA LEU A 128 -23.94 17.35 -26.92
C LEU A 128 -22.49 17.11 -26.53
N THR A 129 -21.58 17.99 -26.95
CA THR A 129 -20.16 17.87 -26.62
C THR A 129 -19.90 17.97 -25.11
N ASN A 130 -20.61 18.84 -24.38
CA ASN A 130 -20.53 18.90 -22.92
C ASN A 130 -20.99 17.59 -22.27
N LYS A 131 -22.09 17.02 -22.77
CA LYS A 131 -22.60 15.74 -22.27
C LYS A 131 -21.61 14.60 -22.54
N GLU A 132 -21.03 14.53 -23.73
CA GLU A 132 -20.00 13.54 -24.10
C GLU A 132 -18.76 13.68 -23.21
N ALA A 133 -18.30 14.90 -22.94
CA ALA A 133 -17.16 15.14 -22.05
C ALA A 133 -17.46 14.65 -20.62
N ILE A 134 -18.67 14.91 -20.11
CA ILE A 134 -19.12 14.41 -18.80
C ILE A 134 -19.20 12.88 -18.79
N GLU A 135 -19.66 12.25 -19.87
CA GLU A 135 -19.67 10.78 -19.99
C GLU A 135 -18.25 10.19 -19.92
N HIS A 136 -17.27 10.81 -20.60
CA HIS A 136 -15.87 10.41 -20.49
C HIS A 136 -15.31 10.61 -19.08
N LEU A 137 -15.61 11.74 -18.41
CA LEU A 137 -15.20 11.97 -17.02
C LEU A 137 -15.79 10.92 -16.06
N ASN A 138 -17.06 10.55 -16.24
CA ASN A 138 -17.70 9.51 -15.44
C ASN A 138 -17.06 8.13 -15.68
N ALA A 139 -16.72 7.80 -16.93
CA ALA A 139 -16.00 6.57 -17.24
C ALA A 139 -14.62 6.54 -16.56
N LEU A 140 -13.87 7.64 -16.64
CA LEU A 140 -12.57 7.77 -15.97
C LEU A 140 -12.69 7.67 -14.44
N SER A 141 -13.72 8.26 -13.85
CA SER A 141 -14.00 8.18 -12.39
C SER A 141 -14.31 6.75 -11.96
N ASN A 142 -15.13 6.03 -12.71
CA ASN A 142 -15.41 4.63 -12.43
C ASN A 142 -14.11 3.79 -12.46
N ILE A 143 -13.24 4.03 -13.45
CA ILE A 143 -11.93 3.34 -13.51
C ILE A 143 -11.08 3.67 -12.26
N GLN A 144 -11.09 4.92 -11.77
CA GLN A 144 -10.38 5.26 -10.52
C GLN A 144 -10.89 4.44 -9.34
N THR A 145 -12.21 4.26 -9.23
CA THR A 145 -12.81 3.49 -8.12
C THR A 145 -12.50 2.00 -8.22
N ASP A 146 -12.47 1.44 -9.43
CA ASP A 146 -12.14 0.02 -9.67
C ASP A 146 -10.66 -0.26 -9.37
N GLU A 147 -9.76 0.58 -9.87
CA GLU A 147 -8.33 0.48 -9.59
C GLU A 147 -8.01 0.74 -8.10
N GLY A 148 -8.67 1.73 -7.50
CA GLY A 148 -8.59 2.00 -6.06
C GLY A 148 -9.02 0.79 -5.22
N THR A 149 -10.11 0.12 -5.61
CA THR A 149 -10.59 -1.11 -4.94
C THR A 149 -9.60 -2.28 -5.14
N SER A 150 -9.03 -2.42 -6.33
CA SER A 150 -8.00 -3.41 -6.63
C SER A 150 -6.77 -3.22 -5.73
N LEU A 151 -6.25 -1.99 -5.62
CA LEU A 151 -5.12 -1.66 -4.75
C LEU A 151 -5.45 -1.87 -3.26
N TRP A 152 -6.67 -1.52 -2.84
CA TRP A 152 -7.13 -1.77 -1.47
C TRP A 152 -7.17 -3.27 -1.15
N SER A 153 -7.74 -4.08 -2.04
CA SER A 153 -7.81 -5.54 -1.86
C SER A 153 -6.42 -6.20 -1.79
N LYS A 154 -5.45 -5.68 -2.56
CA LYS A 154 -4.03 -6.11 -2.49
C LYS A 154 -3.43 -5.75 -1.13
N SER A 155 -3.69 -4.54 -0.64
CA SER A 155 -3.24 -4.07 0.67
C SER A 155 -3.79 -4.93 1.81
N GLU A 156 -5.09 -5.26 1.76
CA GLU A 156 -5.73 -6.14 2.73
C GLU A 156 -5.05 -7.51 2.80
N ARG A 157 -4.78 -8.14 1.65
CA ARG A 157 -4.08 -9.43 1.58
C ARG A 157 -2.67 -9.36 2.18
N LEU A 158 -1.95 -8.26 1.98
CA LEU A 158 -0.63 -8.05 2.59
C LEU A 158 -0.73 -7.95 4.12
N ILE A 159 -1.73 -7.22 4.63
CA ILE A 159 -2.00 -7.07 6.06
C ILE A 159 -2.38 -8.42 6.68
N SER A 160 -3.35 -9.14 6.11
CA SER A 160 -3.76 -10.46 6.60
C SER A 160 -2.60 -11.45 6.61
N GLY A 161 -1.79 -11.44 5.55
CA GLY A 161 -0.57 -12.24 5.52
C GLY A 161 0.39 -11.87 6.65
N SER A 162 0.58 -10.57 6.92
CA SER A 162 1.44 -10.10 8.01
C SER A 162 0.93 -10.56 9.38
N GLN A 163 -0.39 -10.50 9.62
CA GLN A 163 -0.99 -10.98 10.87
C GLN A 163 -0.74 -12.48 11.10
N ILE A 164 -0.81 -13.31 10.05
CA ILE A 164 -0.50 -14.74 10.15
C ILE A 164 0.97 -14.96 10.52
N SER A 165 1.88 -14.25 9.86
CA SER A 165 3.32 -14.27 10.17
C SER A 165 3.62 -13.85 11.60
N SER A 166 2.97 -12.78 12.08
CA SER A 166 3.13 -12.28 13.44
C SER A 166 2.66 -13.28 14.50
N LYS A 167 1.51 -13.94 14.28
CA LYS A 167 1.02 -15.01 15.17
C LYS A 167 1.99 -16.20 15.25
N PHE A 168 2.57 -16.57 14.12
CA PHE A 168 3.59 -17.64 14.07
C PHE A 168 4.86 -17.26 14.83
N GLU A 169 5.32 -16.02 14.69
CA GLU A 169 6.47 -15.51 15.45
C GLU A 169 6.21 -15.50 16.96
N MET A 170 5.02 -15.10 17.38
CA MET A 170 4.64 -15.14 18.79
C MET A 170 4.68 -16.58 19.35
N ALA A 171 4.23 -17.57 18.58
CA ALA A 171 4.32 -18.97 18.98
C ALA A 171 5.79 -19.44 19.13
N ILE A 172 6.66 -19.04 18.21
CA ILE A 172 8.11 -19.34 18.29
C ILE A 172 8.71 -18.74 19.57
N ILE A 173 8.40 -17.47 19.88
CA ILE A 173 8.92 -16.78 21.06
C ILE A 173 8.48 -17.48 22.35
N ILE A 174 7.21 -17.92 22.43
CA ILE A 174 6.69 -18.67 23.58
C ILE A 174 7.44 -20.00 23.74
N CYS A 175 7.61 -20.76 22.65
CA CYS A 175 8.36 -22.02 22.67
C CYS A 175 9.81 -21.82 23.13
N LEU A 176 10.49 -20.78 22.64
CA LEU A 176 11.84 -20.41 23.10
C LEU A 176 11.86 -20.10 24.60
N GLY A 177 10.88 -19.34 25.10
CA GLY A 177 10.76 -19.02 26.53
C GLY A 177 10.67 -20.28 27.40
N ILE A 178 9.86 -21.27 26.98
CA ILE A 178 9.72 -22.56 27.68
C ILE A 178 11.04 -23.33 27.68
N ILE A 179 11.73 -23.40 26.53
CA ILE A 179 13.03 -24.09 26.42
C ILE A 179 14.07 -23.46 27.36
N ILE A 180 14.13 -22.13 27.39
CA ILE A 180 15.05 -21.39 28.27
C ILE A 180 14.74 -21.69 29.73
N GLN A 181 13.46 -21.65 30.14
CA GLN A 181 13.07 -21.99 31.52
C GLN A 181 13.49 -23.41 31.89
N ALA A 182 13.24 -24.40 31.03
CA ALA A 182 13.62 -25.79 31.26
C ALA A 182 15.15 -25.96 31.45
N LEU A 183 15.96 -25.28 30.63
CA LEU A 183 17.42 -25.29 30.76
C LEU A 183 17.90 -24.66 32.08
N ILE A 184 17.29 -23.55 32.51
CA ILE A 184 17.60 -22.90 33.79
C ILE A 184 17.28 -23.82 34.97
N PHE A 185 16.11 -24.47 34.99
CA PHE A 185 15.75 -25.39 36.06
C PHE A 185 16.64 -26.64 36.11
N SER A 186 17.00 -27.20 34.94
CA SER A 186 17.89 -28.36 34.86
C SER A 186 19.30 -28.04 35.40
N SER A 187 19.84 -26.86 35.08
CA SER A 187 21.19 -26.46 35.53
C SER A 187 21.30 -26.24 37.04
N ARG A 188 20.21 -25.89 37.74
CA ARG A 188 20.20 -25.72 39.21
C ARG A 188 20.35 -27.03 40.01
N SER A 189 20.18 -28.19 39.37
CA SER A 189 20.28 -29.52 40.02
C SER A 189 21.72 -29.98 40.28
N LEU A 190 22.73 -29.35 39.67
CA LEU A 190 24.15 -29.71 39.82
C LEU A 190 24.82 -28.92 40.97
N LYS A 191 24.29 -28.98 42.19
CA LYS A 191 25.09 -28.61 43.37
C LYS A 191 25.97 -29.81 43.73
N PRO A 192 27.32 -29.71 43.68
CA PRO A 192 28.17 -30.80 44.12
C PRO A 192 27.85 -31.10 45.59
N LYS A 193 27.60 -32.38 45.89
CA LYS A 193 27.47 -32.86 47.27
C LYS A 193 28.79 -32.48 47.96
N THR A 194 28.73 -31.53 48.89
CA THR A 194 29.85 -31.23 49.79
C THR A 194 30.15 -32.53 50.53
N VAL A 195 31.23 -33.20 50.12
CA VAL A 195 31.75 -34.35 50.85
C VAL A 195 32.26 -33.79 52.16
N ILE A 196 31.52 -34.02 53.24
CA ILE A 196 31.98 -33.74 54.61
C ILE A 196 33.17 -34.67 54.85
N GLN A 197 34.36 -34.14 54.68
CA GLN A 197 35.62 -34.82 54.94
C GLN A 197 35.71 -35.01 56.46
N LYS A 198 35.41 -36.21 56.97
CA LYS A 198 35.67 -36.55 58.37
C LYS A 198 37.19 -36.50 58.58
N HIS A 199 37.65 -35.47 59.30
CA HIS A 199 39.01 -35.43 59.83
C HIS A 199 39.15 -36.58 60.83
N HIS A 200 39.96 -37.57 60.48
CA HIS A 200 40.49 -38.51 61.46
C HIS A 200 41.68 -37.82 62.13
N LEU A 201 41.50 -37.38 63.36
CA LEU A 201 42.59 -37.00 64.25
C LEU A 201 43.30 -38.28 64.69
N ASN A 202 44.59 -38.38 64.37
CA ASN A 202 45.60 -39.14 65.09
C ASN A 202 46.94 -38.42 64.90
#